data_AF-F9ZJH0-F1
#
_entry.id   AF-F9ZJH0-F1
#
_cell.length_a   1.000
_cell.length_b   1.000
_cell.length_c   1.000
_cell.angle_alpha   90.00
_cell.angle_beta   90.00
_cell.angle_gamma   90.00
#
_symmetry.space_group_name_H-M   'P 1'
#
loop_
_entity.id
_entity.type
_entity.pdbx_description
1 polymer ?
#
loop_
_entity_poly.entity_id
_entity_poly.type
_entity_poly.pdbx_seq_one_letter_code
_entity_poly.pdbx_strand_id
1 'polypeptide(L)'
;MNKIMPSKKRNYQAEYQRRRQLGIERGLSIAQARGHARKSESKISELKRSGIIDRTRKSTLERYYQAINGIASGKSLSKASKEARISLGTIRKLDIERNTLHFLNNHKWEIKSSASFPILTKDGKLFKEVLLDRKNARIVGQYWNAAHNAYLGDTSAITTFSNIVVFDLFGNQYSLLTIVDDLISIMEQMNDADREAYERMFSSEQRAFRVMNHG
;
A
#
# COMPACT_ATOMS: atom_id res chain seq x y z
N MET A 1 24.74 -14.07 37.21
CA MET A 1 23.69 -13.25 37.86
C MET A 1 23.37 -12.07 36.95
N ASN A 2 22.19 -12.05 36.31
CA ASN A 2 21.79 -10.93 35.46
C ASN A 2 21.16 -9.80 36.30
N LYS A 3 21.82 -8.64 36.30
CA LYS A 3 21.37 -7.42 36.99
C LYS A 3 20.15 -6.87 36.25
N ILE A 4 18.95 -7.04 36.83
CA ILE A 4 17.71 -6.46 36.30
C ILE A 4 17.83 -4.94 36.40
N MET A 5 17.98 -4.25 35.28
CA MET A 5 17.95 -2.79 35.27
C MET A 5 16.52 -2.29 35.56
N PRO A 6 16.33 -1.32 36.46
CA PRO A 6 15.00 -0.80 36.77
C PRO A 6 14.41 -0.11 35.54
N SER A 7 13.17 -0.47 35.17
CA SER A 7 12.46 0.16 34.06
C SER A 7 12.31 1.66 34.35
N LYS A 8 12.74 2.52 33.42
CA LYS A 8 12.65 3.98 33.52
C LYS A 8 11.20 4.37 33.82
N LYS A 9 10.94 4.96 35.00
CA LYS A 9 9.60 5.37 35.45
C LYS A 9 8.99 6.32 34.41
N ARG A 10 7.80 6.00 33.90
CA ARG A 10 7.14 6.78 32.84
C ARG A 10 6.80 8.17 33.38
N ASN A 11 7.30 9.24 32.74
CA ASN A 11 6.99 10.61 33.13
C ASN A 11 5.63 11.03 32.53
N TYR A 12 4.56 10.79 33.29
CA TYR A 12 3.20 11.07 32.88
C TYR A 12 2.95 12.56 32.61
N GLN A 13 3.58 13.47 33.36
CA GLN A 13 3.38 14.91 33.19
C GLN A 13 3.99 15.41 31.88
N ALA A 14 5.23 14.99 31.56
CA ALA A 14 5.86 15.32 30.29
C ALA A 14 5.13 14.69 29.09
N GLU A 15 4.66 13.45 29.23
CA GLU A 15 3.84 12.80 28.20
C GLU A 15 2.52 13.54 27.98
N TYR A 16 1.89 14.00 29.07
CA TYR A 16 0.65 14.74 29.04
C TYR A 16 0.80 16.11 28.37
N GLN A 17 1.84 16.86 28.73
CA GLN A 17 2.16 18.15 28.09
C GLN A 17 2.42 17.95 26.59
N ARG A 18 3.19 16.93 26.21
CA ARG A 18 3.44 16.58 24.80
C ARG A 18 2.13 16.29 24.06
N ARG A 19 1.22 15.49 24.64
CA ARG A 19 -0.08 15.18 24.02
C ARG A 19 -0.95 16.43 23.85
N ARG A 20 -0.96 17.33 24.83
CA ARG A 20 -1.69 18.61 24.75
C ARG A 20 -1.14 19.49 23.64
N GLN A 21 0.18 19.65 23.57
CA GLN A 21 0.83 20.49 22.58
C GLN A 21 0.61 19.96 21.15
N LEU A 22 0.79 18.66 20.94
CA LEU A 22 0.47 18.01 19.65
C LEU A 22 -1.01 18.10 19.28
N GLY A 23 -1.92 18.20 20.25
CA GLY A 23 -3.34 18.42 19.99
C GLY A 23 -3.60 19.82 19.47
N ILE A 24 -3.05 20.82 20.15
CA ILE A 24 -3.19 22.24 19.79
C ILE A 24 -2.57 22.52 18.42
N GLU A 25 -1.37 22.01 18.14
CA GLU A 25 -0.71 22.13 16.83
C GLU A 25 -1.55 21.56 15.67
N ARG A 26 -2.45 20.60 15.97
CA ARG A 26 -3.35 19.97 15.00
C ARG A 26 -4.73 20.63 14.94
N GLY A 27 -4.90 21.79 15.56
CA GLY A 27 -6.19 22.49 15.64
C GLY A 27 -7.23 21.76 16.49
N LEU A 28 -6.82 20.80 17.33
CA LEU A 28 -7.74 20.06 18.20
C LEU A 28 -8.00 20.82 19.49
N SER A 29 -9.25 20.78 19.95
CA SER A 29 -9.59 21.25 21.29
C SER A 29 -8.89 20.39 22.35
N ILE A 30 -8.71 20.94 23.56
CA ILE A 30 -8.11 20.20 24.67
C ILE A 30 -8.93 18.93 24.99
N ALA A 31 -10.25 19.00 24.83
CA ALA A 31 -11.15 17.87 25.05
C ALA A 31 -10.94 16.77 23.99
N GLN A 32 -10.84 17.16 22.71
CA GLN A 32 -10.45 16.25 21.62
C GLN A 32 -9.07 15.63 21.86
N ALA A 33 -8.05 16.44 22.16
CA ALA A 33 -6.67 15.96 22.41
C ALA A 33 -6.58 14.93 23.55
N ARG A 34 -7.52 14.97 24.51
CA ARG A 34 -7.66 14.01 25.61
C ARG A 34 -8.46 12.75 25.24
N GLY A 35 -9.06 12.70 24.05
CA GLY A 35 -9.93 11.59 23.61
C GLY A 35 -11.39 11.71 24.03
N HIS A 36 -11.78 12.85 24.61
CA HIS A 36 -13.13 13.11 25.10
C HIS A 36 -13.73 14.30 24.34
N ALA A 37 -13.92 14.14 23.02
CA ALA A 37 -14.60 15.15 22.20
C ALA A 37 -15.98 15.45 22.82
N ARG A 38 -16.32 16.74 22.92
CA ARG A 38 -17.63 17.19 23.40
C ARG A 38 -18.71 16.81 22.39
N LYS A 39 -19.98 16.79 22.80
CA LYS A 39 -21.11 16.44 21.93
C LYS A 39 -21.22 17.32 20.67
N SER A 40 -20.76 18.57 20.75
CA SER A 40 -20.72 19.53 19.64
C SER A 40 -19.43 19.48 18.80
N GLU A 41 -18.47 18.62 19.17
CA GLU A 41 -17.18 18.49 18.48
C GLU A 41 -17.14 17.20 17.66
N SER A 42 -16.60 17.26 16.45
CA SER A 42 -16.34 16.05 15.66
C SER A 42 -15.35 15.13 16.37
N LYS A 43 -15.56 13.81 16.24
CA LYS A 43 -14.64 12.83 16.83
C LYS A 43 -13.31 12.85 16.08
N ILE A 44 -12.19 12.63 16.78
CA ILE A 44 -10.86 12.49 16.15
C ILE A 44 -10.85 11.41 15.05
N SER A 45 -11.59 10.31 15.24
CA SER A 45 -11.69 9.25 14.23
C SER A 45 -12.44 9.66 12.97
N GLU A 46 -13.36 10.61 13.06
CA GLU A 46 -14.05 11.20 11.91
C GLU A 46 -13.14 12.22 11.22
N LEU A 47 -12.51 13.11 11.98
CA LEU A 47 -11.55 14.08 11.45
C LEU A 47 -10.38 13.40 10.69
N LYS A 48 -9.90 12.25 11.18
CA LYS A 48 -8.88 11.43 10.49
C LYS A 48 -9.39 10.72 9.24
N ARG A 49 -10.70 10.42 9.18
CA ARG A 49 -11.33 9.79 8.01
C ARG A 49 -11.63 10.81 6.93
N SER A 50 -12.03 12.02 7.30
CA SER A 50 -12.28 13.13 6.38
C SER A 50 -11.01 13.83 5.89
N GLY A 51 -9.84 13.49 6.43
CA GLY A 51 -8.56 14.08 6.02
C GLY A 51 -8.29 15.47 6.61
N ILE A 52 -9.16 15.96 7.51
CA ILE A 52 -8.97 17.26 8.19
C ILE A 52 -7.74 17.24 9.10
N ILE A 53 -7.43 16.08 9.69
CA ILE A 53 -6.22 15.88 10.49
C ILE A 53 -5.44 14.67 10.01
N ASP A 54 -4.11 14.80 9.98
CA ASP A 54 -3.23 13.73 9.55
C ASP A 54 -3.34 12.47 10.41
N ARG A 55 -3.20 11.33 9.73
CA ARG A 55 -3.05 10.03 10.40
C ARG A 55 -1.73 10.03 11.17
N THR A 56 -1.85 9.93 12.49
CA THR A 56 -0.70 10.00 13.42
C THR A 56 0.31 8.87 13.22
N ARG A 57 -0.10 7.76 12.61
CA ARG A 57 0.75 6.59 12.35
C ARG A 57 0.42 6.03 10.99
N LYS A 58 1.48 5.67 10.26
CA LYS A 58 1.39 4.79 9.10
C LYS A 58 0.64 3.51 9.46
N SER A 59 -0.23 3.08 8.56
CA SER A 59 -0.92 1.81 8.63
C SER A 59 0.08 0.65 8.75
N THR A 60 -0.40 -0.52 9.14
CA THR A 60 0.45 -1.72 9.21
C THR A 60 1.01 -2.07 7.83
N LEU A 61 0.22 -1.87 6.76
CA LEU A 61 0.66 -2.14 5.40
C LEU A 61 1.73 -1.16 4.91
N GLU A 62 1.56 0.13 5.18
CA GLU A 62 2.59 1.13 4.85
C GLU A 62 3.90 0.88 5.61
N ARG A 63 3.80 0.46 6.88
CA ARG A 63 4.99 0.05 7.65
C ARG A 63 5.63 -1.23 7.11
N TYR A 64 4.84 -2.15 6.57
CA TYR A 64 5.37 -3.32 5.88
C TYR A 64 6.20 -2.91 4.66
N TYR A 65 5.68 -2.10 3.73
CA TYR A 65 6.47 -1.65 2.58
C TYR A 65 7.66 -0.79 2.96
N GLN A 66 7.57 -0.01 4.04
CA GLN A 66 8.73 0.69 4.59
C GLN A 66 9.83 -0.30 5.04
N ALA A 67 9.46 -1.45 5.61
CA ALA A 67 10.43 -2.49 5.96
C ALA A 67 10.99 -3.17 4.69
N ILE A 68 10.16 -3.48 3.70
CA ILE A 68 10.59 -4.04 2.40
C ILE A 68 11.61 -3.12 1.72
N ASN A 69 11.32 -1.82 1.62
CA ASN A 69 12.25 -0.84 1.05
C ASN A 69 13.57 -0.75 1.84
N GLY A 70 13.50 -0.85 3.17
CA GLY A 70 14.69 -0.92 4.01
C GLY A 70 15.59 -2.12 3.67
N ILE A 71 14.99 -3.28 3.41
CA ILE A 71 15.70 -4.50 3.01
C ILE A 71 16.26 -4.38 1.60
N ALA A 72 15.49 -3.84 0.65
CA ALA A 72 15.96 -3.55 -0.71
C ALA A 72 17.19 -2.61 -0.70
N SER A 73 17.26 -1.70 0.28
CA SER A 73 18.42 -0.83 0.52
C SER A 73 19.59 -1.51 1.25
N GLY A 74 19.57 -2.83 1.43
CA GLY A 74 20.64 -3.61 2.04
C GLY A 74 20.59 -3.74 3.57
N LYS A 75 19.51 -3.30 4.24
CA LYS A 75 19.37 -3.48 5.70
C LYS A 75 18.97 -4.92 6.02
N SER A 76 19.41 -5.41 7.17
CA SER A 76 18.89 -6.68 7.69
C SER A 76 17.41 -6.55 8.05
N LEU A 77 16.67 -7.67 7.97
CA LEU A 77 15.25 -7.74 8.29
C LEU A 77 14.95 -7.16 9.68
N SER A 78 15.77 -7.46 10.70
CA SER A 78 15.64 -6.92 12.06
C SER A 78 15.84 -5.40 12.15
N LYS A 79 16.79 -4.85 11.38
CA LYS A 79 17.03 -3.39 11.35
C LYS A 79 15.88 -2.68 10.66
N ALA A 80 15.45 -3.19 9.50
CA ALA A 80 14.33 -2.66 8.74
C ALA A 80 13.01 -2.70 9.54
N SER A 81 12.74 -3.81 10.24
CA SER A 81 11.53 -3.94 11.07
C SER A 81 11.50 -2.93 12.23
N LYS A 82 12.65 -2.70 12.87
CA LYS A 82 12.79 -1.73 13.97
C LYS A 82 12.55 -0.30 13.49
N GLU A 83 13.14 0.07 12.35
CA GLU A 83 12.97 1.40 11.75
C GLU A 83 11.53 1.65 11.29
N ALA A 84 10.92 0.65 10.66
CA ALA A 84 9.51 0.71 10.24
C ALA A 84 8.52 0.57 11.41
N ARG A 85 9.00 0.26 12.63
CA ARG A 85 8.19 0.04 13.83
C ARG A 85 7.09 -1.00 13.62
N ILE A 86 7.46 -2.14 13.04
CA ILE A 86 6.59 -3.29 12.81
C ILE A 86 7.30 -4.55 13.31
N SER A 87 6.55 -5.51 13.87
CA SER A 87 7.13 -6.75 14.38
C SER A 87 7.56 -7.67 13.24
N LEU A 88 8.58 -8.50 13.46
CA LEU A 88 9.00 -9.53 12.50
C LEU A 88 7.87 -10.51 12.19
N GLY A 89 7.09 -10.92 13.20
CA GLY A 89 5.93 -11.80 13.01
C GLY A 89 4.87 -11.19 12.10
N THR A 90 4.61 -9.89 12.23
CA THR A 90 3.67 -9.18 11.33
C THR A 90 4.21 -9.10 9.91
N ILE A 91 5.51 -8.82 9.73
CA ILE A 91 6.13 -8.81 8.39
C ILE A 91 5.95 -10.19 7.73
N ARG A 92 6.35 -11.26 8.42
CA ARG A 92 6.21 -12.64 7.91
C ARG A 92 4.77 -12.98 7.58
N LYS A 93 3.82 -12.62 8.44
CA LYS A 93 2.39 -12.87 8.20
C LYS A 93 1.88 -12.18 6.93
N LEU A 94 2.25 -10.92 6.71
CA LEU A 94 1.87 -10.20 5.49
C LEU A 94 2.57 -10.76 4.26
N ASP A 95 3.82 -11.21 4.41
CA ASP A 95 4.59 -11.75 3.33
C ASP A 95 4.10 -13.11 2.82
N ILE A 96 3.39 -13.91 3.62
CA ILE A 96 2.77 -15.17 3.16
C ILE A 96 1.89 -14.95 1.91
N GLU A 97 1.10 -13.88 1.89
CA GLU A 97 0.23 -13.57 0.75
C GLU A 97 1.01 -12.87 -0.38
N ARG A 98 1.95 -12.01 -0.02
CA ARG A 98 2.64 -11.09 -0.94
C ARG A 98 3.87 -11.69 -1.62
N ASN A 99 4.51 -12.65 -0.98
CA ASN A 99 5.66 -13.40 -1.47
C ASN A 99 6.78 -12.49 -2.00
N THR A 100 7.22 -11.53 -1.18
CA THR A 100 8.26 -10.56 -1.56
C THR A 100 9.62 -10.88 -0.97
N LEU A 101 9.65 -11.49 0.21
CA LEU A 101 10.89 -11.74 0.95
C LEU A 101 11.42 -13.13 0.62
N HIS A 102 12.64 -13.16 0.10
CA HIS A 102 13.37 -14.40 -0.11
C HIS A 102 14.60 -14.44 0.78
N PHE A 103 14.77 -15.55 1.49
CA PHE A 103 15.95 -15.76 2.32
C PHE A 103 17.12 -16.19 1.43
N LEU A 104 18.21 -15.42 1.50
CA LEU A 104 19.48 -15.77 0.90
C LEU A 104 20.35 -16.51 1.93
N ASN A 105 21.31 -17.26 1.41
CA ASN A 105 22.40 -17.80 2.23
C ASN A 105 23.09 -16.65 2.99
N ASN A 106 23.70 -16.97 4.14
CA ASN A 106 24.39 -16.00 5.02
C ASN A 106 23.47 -14.98 5.72
N HIS A 107 22.25 -15.37 6.10
CA HIS A 107 21.34 -14.55 6.91
C HIS A 107 20.89 -13.24 6.24
N LYS A 108 20.99 -13.18 4.91
CA LYS A 108 20.55 -12.04 4.11
C LYS A 108 19.15 -12.29 3.57
N TRP A 109 18.44 -11.20 3.31
CA TRP A 109 17.12 -11.23 2.69
C TRP A 109 17.21 -10.42 1.39
N GLU A 110 16.59 -10.93 0.34
CA GLU A 110 16.37 -10.20 -0.91
C GLU A 110 14.89 -9.94 -1.12
N ILE A 111 14.58 -8.86 -1.85
CA ILE A 111 13.23 -8.54 -2.29
C ILE A 111 13.09 -8.98 -3.75
N LYS A 112 12.05 -9.74 -4.07
CA LYS A 112 11.70 -10.07 -5.45
C LYS A 112 10.31 -9.53 -5.80
N SER A 113 10.21 -8.99 -7.00
CA SER A 113 8.92 -8.70 -7.63
C SER A 113 8.29 -10.00 -8.11
N SER A 114 6.97 -10.11 -7.95
CA SER A 114 6.22 -11.22 -8.54
C SER A 114 5.94 -10.96 -10.02
N ALA A 115 5.67 -9.71 -10.37
CA ALA A 115 5.37 -9.28 -11.73
C ALA A 115 5.64 -7.77 -11.86
N SER A 116 5.70 -7.30 -13.10
CA SER A 116 5.67 -5.89 -13.43
C SER A 116 4.43 -5.61 -14.26
N PHE A 117 3.68 -4.56 -13.92
CA PHE A 117 2.47 -4.18 -14.65
C PHE A 117 2.43 -2.69 -14.95
N PRO A 118 1.79 -2.31 -16.07
CA PRO A 118 1.34 -0.94 -16.23
C PRO A 118 0.21 -0.66 -15.22
N ILE A 119 0.17 0.55 -14.70
CA ILE A 119 -0.93 1.02 -13.85
C ILE A 119 -1.48 2.31 -14.45
N LEU A 120 -2.78 2.31 -14.72
CA LEU A 120 -3.52 3.50 -15.10
C LEU A 120 -4.21 4.07 -13.86
N THR A 121 -3.77 5.25 -13.43
CA THR A 121 -4.28 5.87 -12.21
C THR A 121 -5.51 6.73 -12.47
N LYS A 122 -6.29 6.99 -11.41
CA LYS A 122 -7.54 7.77 -11.46
C LYS A 122 -7.40 9.16 -12.07
N ASP A 123 -6.22 9.76 -12.02
CA ASP A 123 -5.87 11.04 -12.65
C ASP A 123 -5.46 10.90 -14.13
N GLY A 124 -5.65 9.72 -14.74
CA GLY A 124 -5.38 9.45 -16.15
C GLY A 124 -3.92 9.17 -16.48
N LYS A 125 -3.05 9.01 -15.47
CA LYS A 125 -1.61 8.79 -15.69
C LYS A 125 -1.29 7.32 -15.86
N LEU A 126 -0.56 6.99 -16.93
CA LEU A 126 -0.05 5.64 -17.19
C LEU A 126 1.39 5.48 -16.67
N PHE A 127 1.60 4.56 -15.74
CA PHE A 127 2.91 4.11 -15.29
C PHE A 127 3.21 2.77 -15.96
N LYS A 128 4.21 2.67 -16.84
CA LYS A 128 4.38 1.52 -17.75
C LYS A 128 4.91 0.24 -17.08
N GLU A 129 5.80 0.37 -16.10
CA GLU A 129 6.54 -0.76 -15.52
C GLU A 129 6.60 -0.65 -13.99
N VAL A 130 5.48 -0.94 -13.33
CA VAL A 130 5.40 -0.91 -11.86
C VAL A 130 5.66 -2.29 -11.29
N LEU A 131 6.71 -2.42 -10.49
CA LEU A 131 7.06 -3.67 -9.82
C LEU A 131 6.09 -3.98 -8.66
N LEU A 132 5.41 -5.11 -8.73
CA LEU A 132 4.37 -5.51 -7.78
C LEU A 132 4.73 -6.79 -7.03
N ASP A 133 4.23 -6.87 -5.79
CA ASP A 133 4.14 -8.14 -5.06
C ASP A 133 3.00 -9.01 -5.60
N ARG A 134 2.98 -10.29 -5.23
CA ARG A 134 2.03 -11.27 -5.77
C ARG A 134 0.57 -10.87 -5.60
N LYS A 135 0.22 -10.26 -4.47
CA LYS A 135 -1.16 -9.87 -4.16
C LYS A 135 -1.58 -8.66 -5.00
N ASN A 136 -0.73 -7.64 -5.09
CA ASN A 136 -1.00 -6.47 -5.92
C ASN A 136 -0.97 -6.80 -7.41
N ALA A 137 -0.06 -7.66 -7.86
CA ALA A 137 -0.01 -8.19 -9.22
C ALA A 137 -1.34 -8.83 -9.61
N ARG A 138 -1.89 -9.70 -8.76
CA ARG A 138 -3.21 -10.30 -8.99
C ARG A 138 -4.32 -9.26 -9.09
N ILE A 139 -4.34 -8.25 -8.22
CA ILE A 139 -5.33 -7.17 -8.26
C ILE A 139 -5.23 -6.40 -9.57
N VAL A 140 -4.03 -6.06 -10.02
CA VAL A 140 -3.81 -5.30 -11.26
C VAL A 140 -4.15 -6.13 -12.49
N GLY A 141 -3.83 -7.43 -12.53
CA GLY A 141 -4.28 -8.30 -13.61
C GLY A 141 -5.82 -8.41 -13.69
N GLN A 142 -6.50 -8.54 -12.53
CA GLN A 142 -7.96 -8.52 -12.48
C GLN A 142 -8.55 -7.19 -12.92
N TYR A 143 -7.94 -6.08 -12.50
CA TYR A 143 -8.31 -4.74 -12.93
C TYR A 143 -8.23 -4.59 -14.44
N TRP A 144 -7.11 -5.01 -15.03
CA TRP A 144 -6.94 -4.91 -16.47
C TRP A 144 -7.99 -5.73 -17.20
N ASN A 145 -8.26 -6.99 -16.79
CA ASN A 145 -9.35 -7.78 -17.38
C ASN A 145 -10.70 -7.06 -17.32
N ALA A 146 -11.02 -6.41 -16.18
CA ALA A 146 -12.22 -5.60 -16.07
C ALA A 146 -12.20 -4.36 -16.97
N ALA A 147 -11.05 -3.71 -17.14
CA ALA A 147 -10.88 -2.55 -18.01
C ALA A 147 -11.05 -2.93 -19.49
N HIS A 148 -10.52 -4.08 -19.90
CA HIS A 148 -10.73 -4.62 -21.24
C HIS A 148 -12.21 -4.90 -21.52
N ASN A 149 -12.90 -5.55 -20.59
CA ASN A 149 -14.34 -5.81 -20.73
C ASN A 149 -15.15 -4.51 -20.77
N ALA A 150 -14.78 -3.51 -19.96
CA ALA A 150 -15.42 -2.19 -19.99
C ALA A 150 -15.22 -1.49 -21.33
N TYR A 151 -14.04 -1.60 -21.92
CA TYR A 151 -13.77 -1.10 -23.28
C TYR A 151 -14.62 -1.81 -24.34
N LEU A 152 -14.91 -3.11 -24.16
CA LEU A 152 -15.83 -3.86 -25.03
C LEU A 152 -17.33 -3.62 -24.72
N GLY A 153 -17.65 -2.82 -23.70
CA GLY A 153 -19.03 -2.42 -23.34
C GLY A 153 -19.59 -3.01 -22.04
N ASP A 154 -18.90 -3.97 -21.40
CA ASP A 154 -19.30 -4.48 -20.07
C ASP A 154 -18.60 -3.71 -18.94
N THR A 155 -19.29 -2.70 -18.43
CA THR A 155 -18.76 -1.76 -17.43
C THR A 155 -18.94 -2.23 -15.98
N SER A 156 -19.64 -3.34 -15.74
CA SER A 156 -20.02 -3.75 -14.38
C SER A 156 -18.80 -4.03 -13.49
N ALA A 157 -17.81 -4.75 -14.02
CA ALA A 157 -16.65 -5.21 -13.27
C ALA A 157 -15.69 -4.08 -12.85
N ILE A 158 -15.53 -3.03 -13.67
CA ILE A 158 -14.53 -1.97 -13.42
C ILE A 158 -14.86 -1.13 -12.19
N THR A 159 -16.15 -0.97 -11.87
CA THR A 159 -16.62 -0.17 -10.72
C THR A 159 -16.18 -0.74 -9.37
N THR A 160 -15.91 -2.05 -9.30
CA THR A 160 -15.43 -2.73 -8.10
C THR A 160 -14.05 -2.25 -7.64
N PHE A 161 -13.28 -1.61 -8.54
CA PHE A 161 -11.95 -1.09 -8.27
C PHE A 161 -11.93 0.36 -7.78
N SER A 162 -13.09 1.03 -7.69
CA SER A 162 -13.20 2.47 -7.41
C SER A 162 -12.55 2.95 -6.10
N ASN A 163 -12.43 2.04 -5.13
CA ASN A 163 -11.80 2.30 -3.82
C ASN A 163 -10.56 1.44 -3.57
N ILE A 164 -10.05 0.77 -4.61
CA ILE A 164 -8.87 -0.08 -4.50
C ILE A 164 -7.62 0.77 -4.70
N VAL A 165 -6.73 0.69 -3.71
CA VAL A 165 -5.39 1.27 -3.76
C VAL A 165 -4.39 0.13 -3.88
N VAL A 166 -3.62 0.17 -4.97
CA VAL A 166 -2.52 -0.75 -5.23
C VAL A 166 -1.24 -0.17 -4.68
N PHE A 167 -0.38 -1.02 -4.14
CA PHE A 167 0.95 -0.63 -3.67
C PHE A 167 2.02 -1.29 -4.53
N ASP A 168 3.02 -0.53 -4.95
CA ASP A 168 4.24 -1.12 -5.51
C ASP A 168 5.16 -1.66 -4.42
N LEU A 169 6.24 -2.34 -4.83
CA LEU A 169 7.23 -2.89 -3.90
C LEU A 169 7.95 -1.84 -3.05
N PHE A 170 7.97 -0.59 -3.49
CA PHE A 170 8.59 0.53 -2.78
C PHE A 170 7.59 1.26 -1.85
N GLY A 171 6.31 0.85 -1.89
CA GLY A 171 5.24 1.39 -1.06
C GLY A 171 4.56 2.62 -1.63
N ASN A 172 4.82 2.98 -2.90
CA ASN A 172 4.04 4.01 -3.58
C ASN A 172 2.61 3.50 -3.81
N GLN A 173 1.65 4.40 -3.73
CA GLN A 173 0.22 4.11 -3.76
C GLN A 173 -0.38 4.56 -5.09
N TYR A 174 -1.20 3.71 -5.68
CA TYR A 174 -1.86 3.96 -6.95
C TYR A 174 -3.36 3.67 -6.82
N SER A 175 -4.18 4.71 -7.00
CA SER A 175 -5.64 4.57 -7.10
C SER A 175 -5.98 4.32 -8.56
N LEU A 176 -6.70 3.24 -8.85
CA LEU A 176 -6.97 2.78 -10.22
C LEU A 176 -8.03 3.64 -10.93
N LEU A 177 -7.91 3.82 -12.25
CA LEU A 177 -8.92 4.48 -13.06
C LEU A 177 -10.14 3.58 -13.25
N THR A 178 -11.33 4.06 -12.87
CA THR A 178 -12.58 3.31 -13.03
C THR A 178 -13.67 4.04 -13.79
N ILE A 179 -13.38 5.25 -14.29
CA ILE A 179 -14.30 6.02 -15.12
C ILE A 179 -14.14 5.50 -16.54
N VAL A 180 -15.24 4.98 -17.11
CA VAL A 180 -15.24 4.28 -18.40
C VAL A 180 -14.90 5.22 -19.55
N ASP A 181 -15.50 6.41 -19.55
CA ASP A 181 -15.26 7.41 -20.61
C ASP A 181 -13.78 7.83 -20.67
N ASP A 182 -13.18 8.09 -19.49
CA ASP A 182 -11.75 8.40 -19.38
C ASP A 182 -10.89 7.21 -19.84
N LEU A 183 -11.27 5.99 -19.47
CA LEU A 183 -10.56 4.78 -19.89
C LEU A 183 -10.58 4.64 -21.42
N ILE A 184 -11.74 4.78 -22.05
CA ILE A 184 -11.88 4.70 -23.51
C ILE A 184 -11.04 5.80 -24.18
N SER A 185 -11.19 7.05 -23.72
CA SER A 185 -10.43 8.18 -24.27
C SER A 185 -8.92 7.98 -24.17
N ILE A 186 -8.43 7.41 -23.06
CA ILE A 186 -6.99 7.15 -22.88
C ILE A 186 -6.54 6.01 -23.79
N MET A 187 -7.32 4.92 -23.88
CA MET A 187 -7.01 3.77 -24.72
C MET A 187 -6.96 4.13 -26.20
N GLU A 188 -7.85 5.02 -26.68
CA GLU A 188 -7.84 5.54 -28.05
C GLU A 188 -6.65 6.46 -28.34
N GLN A 189 -6.14 7.16 -27.32
CA GLN A 189 -4.98 8.05 -27.43
C GLN A 189 -3.64 7.34 -27.23
N MET A 190 -3.64 6.08 -26.78
CA MET A 190 -2.41 5.31 -26.65
C MET A 190 -1.79 5.11 -28.03
N ASN A 191 -0.48 5.36 -28.14
CA ASN A 191 0.25 5.00 -29.35
C ASN A 191 0.28 3.47 -29.52
N ASP A 192 0.55 3.02 -30.74
CA ASP A 192 0.55 1.60 -31.08
C ASP A 192 1.52 0.78 -30.22
N ALA A 193 2.65 1.35 -29.80
CA ALA A 193 3.61 0.65 -28.94
C ALA A 193 3.07 0.40 -27.53
N ASP A 194 2.34 1.37 -26.96
CA ASP A 194 1.72 1.27 -25.64
C ASP A 194 0.50 0.33 -25.68
N ARG A 195 -0.25 0.37 -26.79
CA ARG A 195 -1.33 -0.58 -27.06
C ARG A 195 -0.82 -2.01 -27.26
N GLU A 196 0.25 -2.21 -28.01
CA GLU A 196 0.89 -3.52 -28.17
C GLU A 196 1.47 -4.04 -26.86
N ALA A 197 2.04 -3.17 -26.03
CA ALA A 197 2.52 -3.57 -24.69
C ALA A 197 1.33 -4.05 -23.83
N TYR A 198 0.22 -3.32 -23.85
CA TYR A 198 -1.03 -3.73 -23.23
C TYR A 198 -1.53 -5.09 -23.77
N GLU A 199 -1.65 -5.26 -25.08
CA GLU A 199 -2.15 -6.49 -25.71
C GLU A 199 -1.22 -7.70 -25.51
N ARG A 200 0.11 -7.50 -25.53
CA ARG A 200 1.10 -8.55 -25.21
C ARG A 200 0.99 -9.03 -23.77
N MET A 201 0.76 -8.12 -22.83
CA MET A 201 0.58 -8.50 -21.44
C MET A 201 -0.68 -9.34 -21.24
N PHE A 202 -1.78 -8.97 -21.87
CA PHE A 202 -3.00 -9.79 -21.89
C PHE A 202 -2.80 -11.17 -22.50
N SER A 203 -2.11 -11.24 -23.64
CA SER A 203 -1.86 -12.49 -24.37
C SER A 203 -0.91 -13.43 -23.62
N SER A 204 0.06 -12.87 -22.89
CA SER A 204 1.02 -13.63 -22.09
C SER A 204 0.46 -14.06 -20.73
N GLU A 205 -0.38 -13.24 -20.09
CA GLU A 205 -1.03 -13.57 -18.82
C GLU A 205 -2.10 -14.66 -18.95
N GLN A 206 -2.87 -14.68 -20.05
CA GLN A 206 -3.75 -15.81 -20.34
C GLN A 206 -3.00 -17.14 -20.43
N ARG A 207 -1.71 -17.12 -20.80
CA ARG A 207 -0.85 -18.32 -20.79
C ARG A 207 -0.24 -18.57 -19.40
N ALA A 208 0.30 -17.55 -18.73
CA ALA A 208 0.99 -17.70 -17.44
C ALA A 208 0.04 -18.09 -16.29
N PHE A 209 -1.18 -17.52 -16.24
CA PHE A 209 -2.19 -17.91 -15.23
C PHE A 209 -2.79 -19.30 -15.49
N ARG A 210 -2.84 -19.76 -16.75
CA ARG A 210 -3.23 -21.15 -17.07
C ARG A 210 -2.22 -22.16 -16.53
N VAL A 211 -0.94 -21.82 -16.59
CA VAL A 211 0.14 -22.69 -16.08
C VAL A 211 0.17 -22.70 -14.54
N MET A 212 -0.11 -21.59 -13.87
CA MET A 212 -0.07 -21.52 -12.40
C MET A 212 -1.30 -22.05 -11.66
N ASN A 213 -2.41 -22.36 -12.35
CA ASN A 213 -3.61 -22.96 -11.73
C ASN A 213 -3.72 -24.49 -11.96
N HIS A 214 -2.71 -25.12 -12.58
CA HIS A 214 -2.65 -26.57 -12.82
C HIS A 214 -1.42 -27.24 -12.18
N GLY A 215 -0.79 -26.61 -11.18
CA GLY A 215 0.34 -27.15 -10.42
C GLY A 215 0.09 -27.18 -8.92
#